data_AF-A0A6P7H947-F1
#
_entry.id   AF-A0A6P7H947-F1
#
_cell.length_a   1.000
_cell.length_b   1.000
_cell.length_c   1.000
_cell.angle_alpha   90.00
_cell.angle_beta   90.00
_cell.angle_gamma   90.00
#
_symmetry.space_group_name_H-M   'P 1'
#
loop_
_entity.id
_entity.type
_entity.pdbx_description
1 polymer ?
#
loop_
_entity_poly.entity_id
_entity_poly.type
_entity_poly.pdbx_seq_one_letter_code
_entity_poly.pdbx_strand_id
1 'polypeptide(L)'
;LQDWRCLWCRMTVHTQCRPHIETWCPLGPARVSVVPPTALHSIQDEAWEAVRPQASSPLLVFVNSKSGDNQGVKFLRKFKQLLNPAQVFDLISTGPRLGLKLFRHFDPFRILVCSGDGSVGWVLSEIDKLDMH
;
A
#
# COMPACT_ATOMS: atom_id res chain seq x y z
N LEU A 1 -22.69 -21.83 -3.66
CA LEU A 1 -23.18 -20.45 -3.47
C LEU A 1 -22.01 -19.52 -3.74
N GLN A 2 -22.00 -18.81 -4.87
CA GLN A 2 -20.97 -17.82 -5.16
C GLN A 2 -21.45 -16.48 -4.61
N ASP A 3 -20.77 -15.99 -3.58
CA ASP A 3 -21.02 -14.69 -2.98
C ASP A 3 -19.85 -13.77 -3.29
N TRP A 4 -20.15 -12.48 -3.39
CA TRP A 4 -19.15 -11.45 -3.66
C TRP A 4 -18.60 -10.94 -2.35
N ARG A 5 -17.28 -10.82 -2.26
CA ARG A 5 -16.60 -10.20 -1.12
C ARG A 5 -15.72 -9.06 -1.60
N CYS A 6 -15.93 -7.86 -1.06
CA CYS A 6 -15.04 -6.75 -1.34
C CYS A 6 -13.66 -7.00 -0.71
N LEU A 7 -12.59 -6.82 -1.49
CA LEU A 7 -11.21 -6.99 -1.01
C LEU A 7 -10.84 -5.98 0.10
N TRP A 8 -11.38 -4.77 0.01
CA TRP A 8 -11.00 -3.63 0.88
C TRP A 8 -11.85 -3.56 2.14
N CYS A 9 -13.17 -3.37 2.00
CA CYS A 9 -14.07 -3.23 3.16
C CYS A 9 -14.54 -4.57 3.76
N ARG A 10 -14.23 -5.70 3.10
CA ARG A 10 -14.63 -7.06 3.50
C ARG A 10 -16.14 -7.34 3.53
N MET A 11 -16.98 -6.39 3.13
CA MET A 11 -18.42 -6.59 2.97
C MET A 11 -18.69 -7.74 1.98
N THR A 12 -19.63 -8.60 2.36
CA THR A 12 -20.08 -9.75 1.57
C THR A 12 -21.50 -9.51 1.07
N VAL A 13 -21.77 -9.87 -0.17
CA VAL A 13 -23.11 -9.76 -0.78
C VAL A 13 -23.40 -10.99 -1.61
N HIS A 14 -24.57 -11.58 -1.41
CA HIS A 14 -25.03 -12.69 -2.24
C HIS A 14 -25.18 -12.24 -3.69
N THR A 15 -24.94 -13.15 -4.65
CA THR A 15 -25.08 -12.82 -6.08
C THR A 15 -26.47 -12.26 -6.44
N GLN A 16 -27.54 -12.77 -5.82
CA GLN A 16 -28.92 -12.29 -6.05
C GLN A 16 -29.17 -10.89 -5.45
N CYS A 17 -28.50 -10.56 -4.34
CA CYS A 17 -28.64 -9.26 -3.69
C CYS A 17 -27.82 -8.17 -4.40
N ARG A 18 -26.77 -8.53 -5.16
CA ARG A 18 -25.81 -7.59 -5.75
C ARG A 18 -26.45 -6.45 -6.58
N PRO A 19 -27.48 -6.67 -7.42
CA PRO A 19 -28.11 -5.60 -8.19
C PRO A 19 -28.89 -4.58 -7.35
N HIS A 20 -29.26 -4.94 -6.11
CA HIS A 20 -30.11 -4.12 -5.23
C HIS A 20 -29.29 -3.30 -4.22
N ILE A 21 -27.97 -3.42 -4.24
CA ILE A 21 -27.08 -2.75 -3.29
C ILE A 21 -26.15 -1.80 -4.06
N GLU A 22 -25.99 -0.59 -3.52
CA GLU A 22 -25.13 0.43 -4.08
C GLU A 22 -23.68 -0.07 -4.22
N THR A 23 -23.07 0.19 -5.38
CA THR A 23 -21.69 -0.21 -5.68
C THR A 23 -20.70 0.81 -5.15
N TRP A 24 -20.62 0.96 -3.83
CA TRP A 24 -19.66 1.82 -3.15
C TRP A 24 -18.84 1.04 -2.12
N CYS A 25 -17.59 1.46 -1.90
CA CYS A 25 -16.69 0.81 -0.94
C CYS A 25 -16.16 1.83 0.08
N PRO A 26 -16.45 1.66 1.38
CA PRO A 26 -15.90 2.53 2.44
C PRO A 26 -14.42 2.24 2.76
N LEU A 27 -13.75 1.36 2.01
CA LEU A 27 -12.37 0.87 2.23
C LEU A 27 -12.13 0.14 3.57
N GLY A 28 -13.14 0.08 4.45
CA GLY A 28 -13.08 -0.63 5.72
C GLY A 28 -12.18 0.05 6.77
N PRO A 29 -11.71 -0.72 7.78
CA PRO A 29 -10.94 -0.17 8.90
C PRO A 29 -9.61 0.49 8.47
N ALA A 30 -9.04 0.04 7.35
CA ALA A 30 -7.76 0.55 6.85
C ALA A 30 -7.90 1.79 5.94
N ARG A 31 -9.09 2.39 5.80
CA ARG A 31 -9.38 3.49 4.86
C ARG A 31 -8.40 4.67 4.89
N VAL A 32 -7.82 4.96 6.05
CA VAL A 32 -6.85 6.07 6.21
C VAL A 32 -5.50 5.71 5.59
N SER A 33 -5.11 4.43 5.69
CA SER A 33 -3.81 3.92 5.23
C SER A 33 -3.83 3.42 3.79
N VAL A 34 -5.00 3.04 3.27
CA VAL A 34 -5.15 2.41 1.95
C VAL A 34 -5.21 3.47 0.85
N VAL A 35 -4.38 3.32 -0.17
CA VAL A 35 -4.54 4.01 -1.45
C VAL A 35 -5.48 3.17 -2.31
N PRO A 36 -6.70 3.65 -2.62
CA PRO A 36 -7.63 2.91 -3.48
C PRO A 36 -6.97 2.59 -4.83
N PRO A 37 -7.24 1.43 -5.46
CA PRO A 37 -6.75 1.15 -6.82
C PRO A 37 -7.18 2.22 -7.83
N THR A 38 -8.34 2.83 -7.62
CA THR A 38 -8.87 3.94 -8.41
C THR A 38 -8.14 5.25 -8.18
N ALA A 39 -7.24 5.35 -7.19
CA ALA A 39 -6.43 6.54 -6.95
C ALA A 39 -5.06 6.46 -7.64
N LEU A 40 -4.81 5.43 -8.45
CA LEU A 40 -3.56 5.20 -9.16
C LEU A 40 -3.83 5.33 -10.67
N HIS A 41 -3.82 6.56 -11.20
CA HIS A 41 -4.07 6.82 -12.62
C HIS A 41 -2.75 7.07 -13.35
N SER A 42 -2.32 6.09 -14.14
CA SER A 42 -1.19 6.18 -15.09
C SER A 42 0.20 6.48 -14.50
N ILE A 43 1.21 5.90 -15.13
CA ILE A 43 2.62 6.25 -14.91
C ILE A 43 2.98 7.17 -16.08
N GLN A 44 2.93 8.49 -15.88
CA GLN A 44 3.59 9.44 -16.76
C GLN A 44 4.84 9.95 -16.04
N ASP A 45 6.01 9.76 -16.65
CA ASP A 45 7.30 10.29 -16.20
C ASP A 45 7.63 10.11 -14.71
N GLU A 46 7.70 8.84 -14.25
CA GLU A 46 8.25 8.49 -12.93
C GLU A 46 7.43 9.02 -11.72
N ALA A 47 6.19 9.44 -11.94
CA ALA A 47 5.25 9.90 -10.92
C ALA A 47 3.84 9.37 -11.19
N TRP A 48 3.15 8.92 -10.15
CA TRP A 48 1.73 8.54 -10.26
C TRP A 48 0.87 9.78 -10.11
N GLU A 49 -0.08 10.00 -11.03
CA GLU A 49 -1.17 10.95 -10.77
C GLU A 49 -2.11 10.31 -9.74
N ALA A 50 -1.88 10.67 -8.48
CA ALA A 50 -2.68 10.19 -7.38
C ALA A 50 -3.67 11.25 -6.90
N VAL A 51 -4.96 10.94 -6.99
CA VAL A 51 -6.00 11.73 -6.33
C VAL A 51 -6.01 11.33 -4.86
N ARG A 52 -5.59 12.25 -3.98
CA ARG A 52 -5.62 12.01 -2.53
C ARG A 52 -7.07 11.90 -2.04
N PRO A 53 -7.45 10.79 -1.39
CA PRO A 53 -8.71 10.74 -0.66
C PRO A 53 -8.68 11.75 0.50
N GLN A 54 -9.78 12.48 0.71
CA GLN A 54 -9.91 13.40 1.85
C GLN A 54 -9.69 12.64 3.18
N ALA A 55 -8.93 13.23 4.10
CA ALA A 55 -8.55 12.64 5.39
C ALA A 55 -7.80 11.29 5.31
N SER A 56 -6.98 11.09 4.26
CA SER A 56 -6.06 9.95 4.17
C SER A 56 -4.67 10.28 4.73
N SER A 57 -4.00 9.25 5.25
CA SER A 57 -2.57 9.26 5.58
C SER A 57 -2.00 7.93 5.11
N PRO A 58 -1.70 7.82 3.80
CA PRO A 58 -1.31 6.57 3.17
C PRO A 58 -0.12 5.91 3.86
N LEU A 59 -0.14 4.58 3.92
CA LEU A 59 0.95 3.80 4.51
C LEU A 59 1.76 3.11 3.41
N LEU A 60 3.02 3.50 3.26
CA LEU A 60 4.01 2.79 2.45
C LEU A 60 4.74 1.79 3.34
N VAL A 61 4.75 0.52 2.94
CA VAL A 61 5.37 -0.56 3.72
C VAL A 61 6.56 -1.12 2.97
N PHE A 62 7.71 -1.12 3.63
CA PHE A 62 8.93 -1.79 3.20
C PHE A 62 9.18 -3.00 4.08
N VAL A 63 9.34 -4.16 3.48
CA VAL A 63 9.65 -5.40 4.21
C VAL A 63 10.94 -5.97 3.65
N ASN A 64 11.86 -6.38 4.51
CA ASN A 64 12.99 -7.18 4.07
C ASN A 64 12.61 -8.66 4.14
N SER A 65 12.41 -9.28 2.97
CA SER A 65 11.93 -10.67 2.85
C SER A 65 12.84 -11.72 3.51
N LYS A 66 14.14 -11.43 3.66
CA LYS A 66 15.14 -12.34 4.24
C LYS A 66 15.28 -12.23 5.77
N SER A 67 14.58 -11.28 6.40
CA SER A 67 14.66 -11.07 7.86
C SER A 67 13.99 -12.18 8.64
N GLY A 68 14.57 -12.54 9.79
CA GLY A 68 13.95 -13.34 10.85
C GLY A 68 13.37 -14.66 10.36
N ASP A 69 14.19 -15.58 9.87
CA ASP A 69 13.77 -16.93 9.43
C ASP A 69 12.59 -16.94 8.45
N ASN A 70 12.69 -16.18 7.36
CA ASN A 70 11.67 -16.06 6.31
C ASN A 70 10.30 -15.51 6.76
N GLN A 71 10.19 -14.95 7.98
CA GLN A 71 8.97 -14.29 8.44
C GLN A 71 8.66 -13.03 7.59
N GLY A 72 9.67 -12.42 6.98
CA GLY A 72 9.51 -11.31 6.03
C GLY A 72 8.55 -11.64 4.87
N VAL A 73 8.59 -12.88 4.34
CA VAL A 73 7.65 -13.32 3.30
C VAL A 73 6.21 -13.36 3.82
N LYS A 74 6.00 -13.77 5.07
CA LYS A 74 4.66 -13.78 5.70
C LYS A 74 4.14 -12.36 5.91
N PHE A 75 4.98 -11.43 6.36
CA PHE A 75 4.63 -10.01 6.48
C PHE A 75 4.25 -9.41 5.13
N LEU A 76 5.05 -9.62 4.08
CA LEU A 76 4.73 -9.17 2.72
C LEU A 76 3.34 -9.64 2.28
N ARG A 77 3.05 -10.94 2.44
CA ARG A 77 1.74 -11.50 2.11
C ARG A 77 0.62 -10.86 2.92
N LYS A 78 0.81 -10.69 4.24
CA LYS A 78 -0.21 -10.13 5.11
C LYS A 78 -0.50 -8.67 4.79
N PHE A 79 0.53 -7.84 4.60
CA PHE A 79 0.33 -6.44 4.23
C PHE A 79 -0.33 -6.29 2.86
N LYS A 80 0.02 -7.11 1.86
CA LYS A 80 -0.66 -7.11 0.55
C LYS A 80 -2.14 -7.54 0.61
N GLN A 81 -2.57 -8.22 1.67
CA GLN A 81 -3.99 -8.55 1.92
C GLN A 81 -4.75 -7.47 2.70
N LEU A 82 -4.03 -6.54 3.33
CA LEU A 82 -4.58 -5.48 4.17
C LEU A 82 -4.57 -4.12 3.46
N LEU A 83 -3.54 -3.87 2.65
CA LEU A 83 -3.28 -2.64 1.93
C LEU A 83 -3.31 -2.91 0.42
N ASN A 84 -3.26 -1.84 -0.37
CA ASN A 84 -3.08 -2.00 -1.80
C ASN A 84 -1.68 -2.59 -2.07
N PRO A 85 -1.55 -3.66 -2.88
CA PRO A 85 -0.25 -4.26 -3.17
C PRO A 85 0.80 -3.28 -3.70
N ALA A 86 0.37 -2.19 -4.35
CA ALA A 86 1.23 -1.08 -4.78
C ALA A 86 1.84 -0.27 -3.61
N GLN A 87 1.43 -0.54 -2.37
CA GLN A 87 1.96 0.09 -1.15
C GLN A 87 2.94 -0.80 -0.41
N VAL A 88 3.19 -2.03 -0.86
CA VAL A 88 3.96 -3.03 -0.11
C VAL A 88 5.12 -3.53 -0.95
N PHE A 89 6.33 -3.09 -0.60
CA PHE A 89 7.55 -3.36 -1.33
C PHE A 89 8.48 -4.28 -0.55
N ASP A 90 9.14 -5.16 -1.28
CA ASP A 90 10.23 -5.96 -0.73
C ASP A 90 11.55 -5.24 -0.97
N LEU A 91 12.21 -4.87 0.11
CA LEU A 91 13.49 -4.16 0.08
C LEU A 91 14.57 -4.96 -0.64
N ILE A 92 14.55 -6.29 -0.52
CA ILE A 92 15.60 -7.13 -1.08
C ILE A 92 15.48 -7.26 -2.59
N SER A 93 14.25 -7.38 -3.11
CA SER A 93 14.02 -7.60 -4.54
C SER A 93 13.86 -6.30 -5.33
N THR A 94 13.22 -5.28 -4.76
CA THR A 94 12.87 -4.04 -5.48
C THR A 94 13.56 -2.79 -4.94
N GLY A 95 14.12 -2.84 -3.74
CA GLY A 95 14.65 -1.67 -3.05
C GLY A 95 13.58 -0.64 -2.66
N PRO A 96 13.97 0.45 -1.98
CA PRO A 96 13.01 1.44 -1.51
C PRO A 96 12.59 2.47 -2.57
N ARG A 97 13.43 2.71 -3.57
CA ARG A 97 13.34 3.85 -4.49
C ARG A 97 12.00 3.95 -5.22
N LEU A 98 11.52 2.82 -5.76
CA LEU A 98 10.26 2.79 -6.52
C LEU A 98 9.07 3.18 -5.64
N GLY A 99 9.00 2.63 -4.42
CA GLY A 99 7.93 2.94 -3.48
C GLY A 99 7.95 4.42 -3.06
N LEU A 100 9.14 4.98 -2.80
CA LEU A 100 9.29 6.39 -2.46
C LEU A 100 8.85 7.31 -3.59
N LYS A 101 9.27 7.04 -4.83
CA LYS A 101 8.82 7.79 -6.01
C LYS A 101 7.30 7.72 -6.19
N LEU A 102 6.71 6.55 -5.98
CA LEU A 102 5.26 6.35 -6.07
C LEU A 102 4.51 7.19 -5.02
N PHE A 103 5.07 7.30 -3.82
CA PHE A 103 4.42 7.98 -2.71
C PHE A 103 4.75 9.47 -2.57
N ARG A 104 5.69 10.02 -3.35
CA ARG A 104 6.18 11.40 -3.20
C ARG A 104 5.07 12.47 -3.28
N HIS A 105 3.98 12.18 -3.99
CA HIS A 105 2.85 13.11 -4.14
C HIS A 105 1.82 13.00 -3.00
N PHE A 106 1.98 12.05 -2.07
CA PHE A 106 1.13 11.86 -0.90
C PHE A 106 1.72 12.49 0.36
N ASP A 107 2.04 13.77 0.37
CA ASP A 107 2.46 14.53 1.57
C ASP A 107 1.28 15.13 2.41
N PRO A 108 0.92 14.60 3.59
CA PRO A 108 1.71 13.68 4.38
C PRO A 108 1.35 12.19 4.16
N PHE A 109 2.37 11.33 4.18
CA PHE A 109 2.23 9.87 4.21
C PHE A 109 3.13 9.29 5.31
N ARG A 110 2.92 8.01 5.62
CA ARG A 110 3.68 7.28 6.63
C ARG A 110 4.45 6.15 5.98
N ILE A 111 5.64 5.87 6.50
CA ILE A 111 6.47 4.75 6.10
C ILE A 111 6.55 3.77 7.27
N LEU A 112 6.35 2.48 7.00
CA LEU A 112 6.61 1.38 7.92
C LEU A 112 7.71 0.51 7.34
N VAL A 113 8.82 0.34 8.08
CA VAL A 113 9.90 -0.57 7.72
C VAL A 113 9.88 -1.77 8.65
N CYS A 114 9.56 -2.96 8.11
CA CYS A 114 9.56 -4.22 8.86
C CYS A 114 10.91 -4.92 8.71
N SER A 115 11.96 -4.35 9.31
CA SER A 115 13.32 -4.91 9.32
C SER A 115 14.17 -4.29 10.44
N GLY A 116 15.45 -4.67 10.53
CA GLY A 116 16.41 -4.09 11.47
C GLY A 116 16.99 -2.75 11.00
N ASP A 117 17.86 -2.17 11.82
CA ASP A 117 18.36 -0.80 11.66
C ASP A 117 19.04 -0.52 10.32
N GLY A 118 19.79 -1.48 9.77
CA GLY A 118 20.45 -1.32 8.47
C GLY A 118 19.48 -1.07 7.31
N SER A 119 18.31 -1.72 7.32
CA SER A 119 17.27 -1.50 6.32
C SER A 119 16.60 -0.13 6.49
N VAL A 120 16.43 0.34 7.72
CA VAL A 120 15.90 1.67 8.01
C VAL A 120 16.87 2.73 7.49
N GLY A 121 18.17 2.59 7.78
CA GLY A 121 19.20 3.48 7.25
C GLY A 121 19.24 3.54 5.73
N TRP A 122 19.02 2.40 5.05
CA TRP A 122 18.92 2.38 3.59
C TRP A 122 17.70 3.15 3.07
N VAL A 123 16.52 2.98 3.68
CA VAL A 123 15.32 3.74 3.31
C VAL A 123 15.54 5.24 3.52
N LEU A 124 16.09 5.64 4.67
CA LEU A 124 16.40 7.04 4.98
C LEU A 124 17.39 7.65 3.97
N SER A 125 18.46 6.94 3.65
CA SER A 125 19.42 7.39 2.63
C SER A 125 18.78 7.59 1.26
N GLU A 126 17.77 6.81 0.89
CA GLU A 126 17.07 6.99 -0.37
C GLU A 126 16.05 8.15 -0.32
N ILE A 127 15.45 8.42 0.84
CA ILE A 127 14.62 9.62 1.07
C ILE A 127 15.47 10.88 0.87
N ASP A 128 16.68 10.92 1.43
CA ASP A 128 17.61 12.05 1.28
C ASP A 128 17.97 12.28 -0.20
N LYS A 129 18.28 11.21 -0.95
CA LYS A 129 18.59 11.31 -2.40
C LYS A 129 17.42 11.78 -3.26
N LEU A 130 16.19 11.66 -2.77
CA LEU A 130 14.98 12.07 -3.46
C LEU A 130 14.47 13.43 -3.00
N ASP A 131 15.18 14.10 -2.08
CA ASP A 131 14.82 15.40 -1.50
C ASP A 131 13.38 15.39 -0.92
N MET A 132 13.03 14.33 -0.19
CA MET A 132 11.69 14.12 0.38
C MET A 132 11.59 14.45 1.89
N HIS A 133 12.35 15.45 2.36
CA HIS A 133 12.37 15.90 3.76
C HIS A 133 11.36 17.01 4.07
#